data_AF-A0A0Q9T9E3-F1
#
_entry.id   AF-A0A0Q9T9E3-F1
#
_cell.length_a   1.000
_cell.length_b   1.000
_cell.length_c   1.000
_cell.angle_alpha   90.00
_cell.angle_beta   90.00
_cell.angle_gamma   90.00
#
_symmetry.space_group_name_H-M   'P 1'
#
loop_
_entity.id
_entity.type
_entity.pdbx_description
1 polymer ?
#
loop_
_entity_poly.entity_id
_entity_poly.type
_entity_poly.pdbx_seq_one_letter_code
_entity_poly.pdbx_strand_id
1 'polypeptide(L)'
;MPASVDHALKVLIAIVLASAVTALMTWVQRDEVILSWAKGNPSAQEILNAGGLEALRESAIVPKFVPLAVVWFVVFLLLAMVLAAFLVDGHGWSRLVLTLMAVFGVLVAALGLLNHLPALFVALSVLTMVLNVLLVFFLWRRDTSAYLRAH
;
A
#
# COMPACT_ATOMS: atom_id res chain seq x y z
N MET A 1 -8.12 -8.07 25.91
CA MET A 1 -8.31 -7.61 24.52
C MET A 1 -9.19 -8.60 23.76
N PRO A 2 -10.23 -8.17 23.03
CA PRO A 2 -11.12 -9.05 22.28
C PRO A 2 -10.43 -9.68 21.07
N ALA A 3 -10.89 -10.86 20.66
CA ALA A 3 -10.37 -11.54 19.47
C ALA A 3 -10.49 -10.67 18.20
N SER A 4 -11.53 -9.84 18.08
CA SER A 4 -11.69 -8.95 16.92
C SER A 4 -10.57 -7.90 16.79
N VAL A 5 -10.07 -7.38 17.91
CA VAL A 5 -8.95 -6.43 17.92
C VAL A 5 -7.64 -7.16 17.59
N ASP A 6 -7.45 -8.38 18.11
CA ASP A 6 -6.28 -9.21 17.78
C ASP A 6 -6.23 -9.57 16.29
N HIS A 7 -7.37 -9.96 15.70
CA HIS A 7 -7.47 -10.17 14.26
C HIS A 7 -7.23 -8.90 13.46
N ALA A 8 -7.74 -7.73 13.90
CA ALA A 8 -7.46 -6.47 13.24
C ALA A 8 -5.95 -6.14 13.22
N LEU A 9 -5.24 -6.40 14.33
CA LEU A 9 -3.78 -6.23 14.39
C LEU A 9 -3.04 -7.20 13.47
N LYS A 10 -3.43 -8.47 13.45
CA LYS A 10 -2.82 -9.47 12.55
C LYS A 10 -3.02 -9.10 11.08
N VAL A 11 -4.22 -8.62 10.72
CA VAL A 11 -4.50 -8.12 9.37
C VAL A 11 -3.67 -6.88 9.07
N LEU A 12 -3.54 -5.94 10.01
CA LEU A 12 -2.70 -4.75 9.83
C LEU A 12 -1.23 -5.12 9.61
N ILE A 13 -0.70 -6.08 10.37
CA ILE A 13 0.66 -6.63 10.17
C ILE A 13 0.77 -7.25 8.77
N ALA A 14 -0.22 -8.02 8.32
CA ALA A 14 -0.23 -8.59 6.98
C ALA A 14 -0.23 -7.52 5.88
N ILE A 15 -0.96 -6.41 6.07
CA ILE A 15 -0.92 -5.27 5.15
C ILE A 15 0.48 -4.65 5.12
N VAL A 16 1.09 -4.42 6.28
CA VAL A 16 2.46 -3.89 6.37
C VAL A 16 3.47 -4.79 5.65
N LEU A 17 3.37 -6.11 5.84
CA LEU A 17 4.24 -7.07 5.13
C LEU A 17 4.00 -7.04 3.62
N ALA A 18 2.74 -6.98 3.17
CA ALA A 18 2.42 -6.87 1.75
C ALA A 18 2.95 -5.55 1.14
N SER A 19 2.86 -4.44 1.88
CA SER A 19 3.46 -3.16 1.49
C SER A 19 4.99 -3.23 1.42
N ALA A 20 5.63 -3.92 2.37
CA ALA A 20 7.09 -4.12 2.35
C ALA A 20 7.53 -4.90 1.12
N VAL A 21 6.82 -5.99 0.80
CA VAL A 21 7.06 -6.79 -0.40
C VAL A 21 6.83 -5.94 -1.66
N THR A 22 5.79 -5.11 -1.69
CA THR A 22 5.51 -4.22 -2.83
C THR A 22 6.61 -3.19 -3.04
N ALA A 23 7.13 -2.59 -1.97
CA ALA A 23 8.27 -1.67 -2.03
C ALA A 23 9.54 -2.38 -2.52
N LEU A 24 9.80 -3.61 -2.05
CA LEU A 24 10.90 -4.43 -2.53
C LEU A 24 10.75 -4.77 -4.02
N MET A 25 9.54 -5.12 -4.47
CA MET A 25 9.26 -5.41 -5.88
C MET A 25 9.47 -4.17 -6.76
N THR A 26 9.27 -2.96 -6.25
CA THR A 26 9.58 -1.72 -7.00
C THR A 26 11.07 -1.60 -7.28
N TRP A 27 11.92 -2.13 -6.40
CA TRP A 27 13.35 -2.21 -6.65
C TRP A 27 13.71 -3.36 -7.61
N VAL A 28 13.17 -4.55 -7.39
CA VAL A 28 13.47 -5.75 -8.20
C VAL A 28 12.99 -5.59 -9.64
N GLN A 29 11.79 -5.05 -9.84
CA GLN A 29 11.16 -4.87 -11.16
C GLN A 29 11.23 -3.41 -11.61
N ARG A 30 12.27 -2.67 -11.21
CA ARG A 30 12.43 -1.23 -11.50
C ARG A 30 12.20 -0.92 -12.98
N ASP A 31 12.78 -1.71 -13.87
CA ASP A 31 12.72 -1.47 -15.30
C ASP A 31 11.30 -1.65 -15.85
N GLU A 32 10.59 -2.67 -15.38
CA GLU A 32 9.19 -2.91 -15.74
C GLU A 32 8.28 -1.80 -15.23
N VAL A 33 8.55 -1.26 -14.03
CA VAL A 33 7.85 -0.10 -13.48
C VAL A 33 8.09 1.15 -14.33
N ILE A 34 9.34 1.40 -14.76
CA ILE A 34 9.67 2.51 -15.65
C ILE A 34 8.96 2.36 -17.00
N LEU A 35 8.97 1.15 -17.57
CA LEU A 35 8.30 0.86 -18.85
C LEU A 35 6.78 1.00 -18.74
N SER A 36 6.17 0.51 -17.66
CA SER A 36 4.73 0.66 -17.40
C SER A 36 4.35 2.14 -17.30
N TRP A 37 5.10 2.93 -16.53
CA TRP A 37 4.90 4.38 -16.45
C TRP A 37 5.08 5.07 -17.81
N ALA A 38 6.09 4.67 -18.57
CA ALA A 38 6.38 5.26 -19.88
C ALA A 38 5.22 5.07 -20.87
N LYS A 39 4.42 4.00 -20.75
CA LYS A 39 3.23 3.79 -21.61
C LYS A 39 2.22 4.93 -21.52
N GLY A 40 2.12 5.58 -20.37
CA GLY A 40 1.25 6.73 -20.14
C GLY A 40 1.89 8.09 -20.43
N ASN A 41 3.15 8.14 -20.87
CA ASN A 41 3.92 9.38 -21.01
C ASN A 41 4.50 9.52 -22.44
N PRO A 42 3.94 10.42 -23.28
CA PRO A 42 4.40 10.60 -24.66
C PRO A 42 5.89 10.93 -24.79
N SER A 43 6.41 11.83 -23.95
CA SER A 43 7.84 12.20 -23.97
C SER A 43 8.75 11.04 -23.56
N ALA A 44 8.29 10.18 -22.65
CA ALA A 44 9.03 8.96 -22.30
C ALA A 44 9.05 7.94 -23.45
N GLN A 45 7.95 7.82 -24.20
CA GLN A 45 7.89 6.97 -25.39
C GLN A 45 8.84 7.44 -26.50
N GLU A 46 8.94 8.75 -26.72
CA GLU A 46 9.89 9.31 -27.69
C GLU A 46 11.34 8.94 -27.36
N ILE A 47 11.74 9.11 -26.09
CA ILE A 47 13.08 8.74 -25.62
C ILE A 47 13.30 7.23 -25.74
N LEU A 48 12.31 6.43 -25.34
CA LEU A 48 12.37 4.97 -25.42
C LEU A 48 12.55 4.49 -26.87
N ASN A 49 11.85 5.12 -27.84
CA ASN A 49 11.95 4.77 -29.25
C ASN A 49 13.27 5.22 -29.89
N ALA A 50 13.85 6.33 -29.43
CA ALA A 50 15.08 6.87 -29.98
C ALA A 50 16.34 6.19 -29.42
N GLY A 51 16.37 5.89 -28.12
CA GLY A 51 17.58 5.44 -27.42
C GLY A 51 17.41 4.20 -26.56
N GLY A 52 16.22 3.58 -26.56
CA GLY A 52 15.94 2.39 -25.76
C GLY A 52 15.82 2.67 -24.25
N LEU A 53 15.79 1.59 -23.47
CA LEU A 53 15.52 1.65 -22.03
C LEU A 53 16.61 2.36 -21.24
N GLU A 54 17.89 2.20 -21.61
CA GLU A 54 19.00 2.86 -20.89
C GLU A 54 18.94 4.39 -21.04
N ALA A 55 18.69 4.89 -22.26
CA ALA A 55 18.53 6.33 -22.49
C ALA A 55 17.34 6.90 -21.69
N LEU A 56 16.24 6.14 -21.61
CA LEU A 56 15.11 6.52 -20.77
C LEU A 56 15.51 6.55 -19.30
N ARG A 57 16.21 5.52 -18.80
CA ARG A 57 16.61 5.38 -17.40
C ARG A 57 17.51 6.52 -16.91
N GLU A 58 18.35 7.05 -17.77
CA GLU A 58 19.24 8.19 -17.48
C GLU A 58 18.53 9.54 -17.61
N SER A 59 17.35 9.58 -18.22
CA SER A 59 16.60 10.81 -18.41
C SER A 59 16.04 11.36 -17.10
N ALA A 60 16.17 12.67 -16.91
CA ALA A 60 15.68 13.39 -15.74
C ALA A 60 14.14 13.33 -15.59
N ILE A 61 13.41 13.00 -16.66
CA ILE A 61 11.94 12.90 -16.62
C ILE A 61 11.47 11.64 -15.86
N VAL A 62 12.33 10.63 -15.70
CA VAL A 62 11.95 9.37 -15.05
C VAL A 62 11.84 9.60 -13.54
N PRO A 63 10.68 9.29 -12.94
CA PRO A 63 10.52 9.39 -11.50
C PRO A 63 11.49 8.49 -10.74
N LYS A 64 11.93 8.94 -9.57
CA LYS A 64 12.72 8.14 -8.63
C LYS A 64 11.83 7.14 -7.89
N PHE A 65 11.30 6.13 -8.60
CA PHE A 65 10.32 5.16 -8.08
C PHE A 65 10.81 4.43 -6.84
N VAL A 66 12.06 3.98 -6.80
CA VAL A 66 12.59 3.19 -5.68
C VAL A 66 12.69 4.03 -4.40
N PRO A 67 13.37 5.20 -4.39
CA PRO A 67 13.33 6.09 -3.22
C PRO A 67 11.91 6.46 -2.79
N LEU A 68 11.03 6.75 -3.75
CA LEU A 68 9.65 7.09 -3.48
C LEU A 68 8.92 5.95 -2.75
N ALA A 69 9.02 4.72 -3.26
CA ALA A 69 8.40 3.54 -2.65
C ALA A 69 8.94 3.25 -1.24
N VAL A 70 10.26 3.41 -1.03
CA VAL A 70 10.88 3.22 0.29
C VAL A 70 10.37 4.25 1.29
N VAL A 71 10.35 5.54 0.93
CA VAL A 71 9.87 6.60 1.82
C VAL A 71 8.40 6.38 2.16
N TRP A 72 7.55 6.10 1.18
CA TRP A 72 6.14 5.82 1.42
C TRP A 72 5.93 4.60 2.32
N PHE A 73 6.69 3.54 2.11
CA PHE A 73 6.63 2.35 2.97
C PHE A 73 7.00 2.68 4.42
N VAL A 74 8.09 3.42 4.65
CA VAL A 74 8.52 3.80 6.01
C VAL A 74 7.47 4.66 6.69
N VAL A 75 6.92 5.66 5.99
CA VAL A 75 5.84 6.51 6.52
C VAL A 75 4.61 5.67 6.87
N PHE A 76 4.21 4.77 5.97
CA PHE A 76 3.07 3.88 6.20
C PHE A 76 3.29 2.95 7.39
N LEU A 77 4.47 2.33 7.51
CA LEU A 77 4.86 1.46 8.62
C LEU A 77 4.75 2.19 9.96
N LEU A 78 5.36 3.39 10.05
CA LEU A 78 5.33 4.20 11.28
C LEU A 78 3.90 4.59 11.65
N LEU A 79 3.11 5.03 10.67
CA LEU A 79 1.71 5.39 10.89
C LEU A 79 0.88 4.18 11.36
N ALA A 80 1.04 3.03 10.71
CA ALA A 80 0.36 1.79 11.08
C ALA A 80 0.71 1.37 12.52
N MET A 81 1.99 1.44 12.92
CA MET A 81 2.41 1.12 14.29
C MET A 81 1.80 2.06 15.33
N VAL A 82 1.82 3.38 15.07
CA VAL A 82 1.24 4.37 15.98
C VAL A 82 -0.27 4.16 16.14
N LEU A 83 -0.98 3.93 15.03
CA LEU A 83 -2.42 3.67 15.07
C LEU A 83 -2.77 2.33 15.71
N ALA A 84 -1.91 1.31 15.56
CA ALA A 84 -2.05 0.03 16.24
C ALA A 84 -1.95 0.21 17.76
N ALA A 85 -0.96 0.97 18.24
CA ALA A 85 -0.81 1.27 19.67
C ALA A 85 -2.06 1.98 20.22
N PHE A 86 -2.54 3.02 19.53
CA PHE A 86 -3.77 3.72 19.95
C PHE A 86 -5.03 2.84 19.92
N LEU A 87 -5.11 1.90 18.98
CA LEU A 87 -6.21 0.94 18.94
C LEU A 87 -6.17 -0.04 20.13
N VAL A 88 -4.97 -0.51 20.49
CA VAL A 88 -4.76 -1.39 21.66
C VAL A 88 -5.14 -0.68 22.94
N ASP A 89 -4.76 0.59 23.09
CA ASP A 89 -5.07 1.43 24.25
C ASP A 89 -6.55 1.86 24.33
N GLY A 90 -7.37 1.47 23.34
CA GLY A 90 -8.81 1.68 23.39
C GLY A 90 -9.29 3.01 22.80
N HIS A 91 -8.40 3.80 22.20
CA HIS A 91 -8.79 5.10 21.66
C HIS A 91 -9.69 4.97 20.42
N GLY A 92 -10.98 5.23 20.59
CA GLY A 92 -11.99 5.08 19.53
C GLY A 92 -11.75 5.86 18.24
N TRP A 93 -10.98 6.97 18.27
CA TRP A 93 -10.63 7.74 17.08
C TRP A 93 -9.65 7.00 16.16
N SER A 94 -8.79 6.14 16.71
CA SER A 94 -7.83 5.34 15.94
C SER A 94 -8.55 4.43 14.93
N ARG A 95 -9.73 3.92 15.31
CA ARG A 95 -10.60 3.14 14.43
C ARG A 95 -11.01 3.91 13.18
N LEU A 96 -11.35 5.19 13.31
CA LEU A 96 -11.76 6.02 12.17
C LEU A 96 -10.58 6.26 11.23
N VAL A 97 -9.41 6.56 11.79
CA VAL A 97 -8.20 6.79 11.01
C VAL A 97 -7.74 5.51 10.30
N LEU A 98 -7.77 4.36 10.98
CA LEU A 98 -7.47 3.06 10.37
C LEU A 98 -8.48 2.68 9.28
N THR A 99 -9.76 3.02 9.46
CA THR A 99 -10.78 2.81 8.43
C THR A 99 -10.49 3.66 7.20
N LEU A 100 -10.18 4.96 7.40
CA LEU A 100 -9.84 5.86 6.31
C LEU A 100 -8.58 5.39 5.58
N MET A 101 -7.54 5.00 6.32
CA MET A 101 -6.32 4.43 5.78
C MET A 101 -6.61 3.17 4.95
N ALA A 102 -7.48 2.28 5.43
CA ALA A 102 -7.86 1.08 4.70
C ALA A 102 -8.61 1.39 3.41
N VAL A 103 -9.53 2.37 3.44
CA VAL A 103 -10.24 2.83 2.23
C VAL A 103 -9.26 3.39 1.20
N PHE A 104 -8.32 4.24 1.61
CA PHE A 104 -7.26 4.71 0.71
C PHE A 104 -6.40 3.55 0.18
N GLY A 105 -6.08 2.57 1.02
CA GLY A 105 -5.38 1.35 0.61
C GLY A 105 -6.11 0.58 -0.48
N VAL A 106 -7.43 0.43 -0.38
CA VAL A 106 -8.28 -0.17 -1.43
C VAL A 106 -8.22 0.65 -2.72
N LEU A 107 -8.32 1.98 -2.64
CA LEU A 107 -8.24 2.85 -3.83
C LEU A 107 -6.88 2.72 -4.54
N VAL A 108 -5.79 2.75 -3.78
CA VAL A 108 -4.43 2.58 -4.32
C VAL A 108 -4.27 1.20 -4.94
N ALA A 109 -4.75 0.14 -4.28
CA ALA A 109 -4.73 -1.21 -4.84
C ALA A 109 -5.53 -1.29 -6.15
N ALA A 110 -6.71 -0.67 -6.22
CA ALA A 110 -7.51 -0.62 -7.43
C ALA A 110 -6.77 0.10 -8.58
N LEU A 111 -6.09 1.22 -8.30
CA LEU A 111 -5.24 1.88 -9.29
C LEU A 111 -4.10 0.97 -9.77
N GLY A 112 -3.50 0.18 -8.88
CA GLY A 112 -2.49 -0.82 -9.25
C GLY A 112 -3.00 -1.84 -10.28
N LEU A 113 -4.27 -2.25 -10.15
CA LEU A 113 -4.91 -3.19 -11.09
C LEU A 113 -5.19 -2.56 -12.46
N LEU A 114 -5.44 -1.25 -12.52
CA LEU A 114 -5.80 -0.55 -13.75
C LEU A 114 -4.58 -0.16 -14.62
N ASN A 115 -3.38 -0.12 -14.06
CA ASN A 115 -2.20 0.45 -14.73
C ASN A 115 -1.29 -0.57 -15.44
N HIS A 116 -1.81 -1.74 -15.85
CA HIS A 116 -1.06 -2.79 -16.55
C HIS A 116 0.31 -3.12 -15.90
N LEU A 117 0.32 -3.18 -14.56
CA LEU A 117 1.51 -3.52 -13.80
C LEU A 117 1.90 -5.00 -14.00
N PRO A 118 3.15 -5.39 -13.70
CA PRO A 118 3.56 -6.79 -13.74
C PRO A 118 2.66 -7.68 -12.88
N ALA A 119 2.53 -8.96 -13.26
CA ALA A 119 1.58 -9.88 -12.64
C ALA A 119 1.74 -10.01 -11.11
N LEU A 120 2.96 -9.90 -10.59
CA LEU A 120 3.22 -9.91 -9.14
C LEU A 120 2.64 -8.67 -8.44
N PHE A 121 2.73 -7.49 -9.03
CA PHE A 121 2.10 -6.28 -8.49
C PHE A 121 0.58 -6.37 -8.51
N VAL A 122 0.00 -6.99 -9.55
CA VAL A 122 -1.44 -7.25 -9.62
C VAL A 122 -1.86 -8.18 -8.49
N ALA A 123 -1.15 -9.28 -8.27
CA ALA A 123 -1.43 -10.22 -7.18
C ALA A 123 -1.32 -9.56 -5.79
N LEU A 124 -0.26 -8.78 -5.57
CA LEU A 124 -0.07 -8.01 -4.33
C LEU A 124 -1.17 -6.94 -4.13
N SER A 125 -1.64 -6.32 -5.21
CA SER A 125 -2.73 -5.34 -5.16
C SER A 125 -4.05 -6.02 -4.77
N VAL A 126 -4.39 -7.16 -5.37
CA VAL A 126 -5.58 -7.95 -4.98
C VAL A 126 -5.49 -8.37 -3.52
N LEU A 127 -4.35 -8.91 -3.09
CA LEU A 127 -4.14 -9.32 -1.70
C LEU A 127 -4.31 -8.14 -0.73
N THR A 128 -3.66 -7.01 -1.03
CA THR A 128 -3.74 -5.80 -0.21
C THR A 128 -5.16 -5.26 -0.17
N MET A 129 -5.90 -5.29 -1.27
CA MET A 129 -7.30 -4.88 -1.33
C MET A 129 -8.18 -5.74 -0.39
N VAL A 130 -8.02 -7.07 -0.45
CA VAL A 130 -8.74 -8.01 0.44
C VAL A 130 -8.40 -7.76 1.90
N LEU A 131 -7.12 -7.59 2.22
CA LEU A 131 -6.67 -7.33 3.59
C LEU A 131 -7.23 -6.01 4.14
N ASN A 132 -7.29 -4.94 3.34
CA ASN A 132 -7.89 -3.68 3.78
C ASN A 132 -9.40 -3.81 4.05
N VAL A 133 -10.13 -4.55 3.22
CA VAL A 133 -11.56 -4.84 3.48
C VAL A 133 -11.73 -5.65 4.77
N LEU A 134 -10.88 -6.65 4.99
CA LEU A 134 -10.88 -7.43 6.23
C LEU A 134 -10.55 -6.57 7.46
N LEU A 135 -9.62 -5.63 7.33
CA LEU A 135 -9.28 -4.70 8.41
C LEU A 135 -10.52 -3.88 8.82
N VAL A 136 -11.21 -3.27 7.85
CA VAL A 136 -12.46 -2.54 8.10
C VAL A 136 -13.50 -3.44 8.76
N PHE A 137 -13.68 -4.67 8.25
CA PHE A 137 -14.63 -5.62 8.82
C PHE A 137 -14.34 -5.91 10.32
N PHE A 138 -13.09 -6.16 10.70
CA PHE A 138 -12.73 -6.43 12.09
C PHE A 138 -12.80 -5.19 13.00
N LEU A 139 -12.47 -4.01 12.46
CA LEU A 139 -12.57 -2.74 13.19
C LEU A 139 -14.00 -2.38 13.58
N TRP A 140 -14.98 -2.75 12.75
CA TRP A 140 -16.40 -2.42 12.95
C TRP A 140 -17.23 -3.57 13.53
N ARG A 141 -16.59 -4.68 13.90
CA ARG A 141 -17.25 -5.77 14.62
C ARG A 141 -17.78 -5.28 15.98
N ARG A 142 -18.91 -5.85 16.42
CA ARG A 142 -19.57 -5.51 17.69
C ARG A 142 -18.61 -5.60 18.88
N ASP A 143 -17.76 -6.62 18.90
CA ASP A 143 -16.78 -6.89 19.96
C ASP A 143 -15.75 -5.75 20.07
N THR A 144 -15.23 -5.26 18.94
CA THR A 144 -14.32 -4.10 18.89
C THR A 144 -15.04 -2.82 19.36
N SER A 145 -16.29 -2.65 18.95
CA SER A 145 -17.09 -1.48 19.35
C SER A 145 -17.47 -1.49 20.83
N ALA A 146 -17.58 -2.66 21.46
CA ALA A 146 -17.78 -2.78 22.90
C ALA A 146 -16.49 -2.46 23.66
N TYR A 147 -15.35 -2.96 23.18
CA TYR A 147 -14.03 -2.69 23.76
C TYR A 147 -13.69 -1.19 23.79
N LEU A 148 -13.84 -0.51 22.64
CA LEU A 148 -13.55 0.91 22.48
C LEU A 148 -14.54 1.85 23.20
N ARG A 149 -15.66 1.33 23.72
CA ARG A 149 -16.60 2.11 24.55
C ARG A 149 -16.40 1.91 26.04
N ALA A 150 -15.69 0.85 26.42
CA ALA A 150 -15.39 0.52 27.81
C ALA A 150 -14.09 1.19 28.31
N HIS A 151 -13.29 1.74 27.39
CA HIS A 151 -12.07 2.52 27.63
C HIS A 151 -12.30 3.94 27.09
#